data_AF-A0A832TXB9-F1
#
_entry.id   AF-A0A832TXB9-F1
#
_cell.length_a   1.000
_cell.length_b   1.000
_cell.length_c   1.000
_cell.angle_alpha   90.00
_cell.angle_beta   90.00
_cell.angle_gamma   90.00
#
_symmetry.space_group_name_H-M   'P 1'
#
loop_
_entity.id
_entity.type
_entity.pdbx_description
1 polymer ?
#
loop_
_entity_poly.entity_id
_entity_poly.type
_entity_poly.pdbx_seq_one_letter_code
_entity_poly.pdbx_strand_id
1 'polypeptide(L)'
;MMRDIKQTFLEVVQAIFPLALVVMLLMLVFVGVSLSDLISFFIYTVLATFGMAFFLTGVKMSMLPIGEAIGADLPKHNSLVFIALIVFLLSFFVTVAEPNVNVLIGLIDSTLQGSMDSNLLIISIAFGVGFLMVISILRIVLGTPIKYLFAASYSIILILSLFIPADYLAITFDAGSVTTGAMIIPVIMGLGIGIASVLQDRSELDGFGLIGLASIGPILSLMLLLGVMYL
;
A
#
# COMPACT_ATOMS: atom_id res chain seq x y z
N MET A 1 -9.01 23.43 7.16
CA MET A 1 -7.55 23.44 7.43
C MET A 1 -7.21 23.10 8.88
N MET A 2 -7.44 23.98 9.87
CA MET A 2 -6.99 23.72 11.25
C MET A 2 -7.74 22.58 11.96
N ARG A 3 -9.00 22.33 11.58
CA ARG A 3 -9.77 21.14 12.01
C ARG A 3 -9.21 19.84 11.41
N ASP A 4 -8.81 19.86 10.15
CA ASP A 4 -8.27 18.68 9.44
C ASP A 4 -6.89 18.26 9.97
N ILE A 5 -6.06 19.25 10.35
CA ILE A 5 -4.77 19.02 11.02
C ILE A 5 -5.00 18.37 12.39
N LYS A 6 -5.91 18.93 13.20
CA LYS A 6 -6.23 18.39 14.53
C LYS A 6 -6.79 16.98 14.44
N GLN A 7 -7.66 16.72 13.47
CA GLN A 7 -8.23 15.41 13.24
C GLN A 7 -7.17 14.40 12.79
N THR A 8 -6.34 14.76 11.80
CA THR A 8 -5.26 13.89 11.32
C THR A 8 -4.26 13.59 12.45
N PHE A 9 -3.93 14.57 13.29
CA PHE A 9 -3.08 14.33 14.47
C PHE A 9 -3.72 13.31 15.43
N LEU A 10 -5.01 13.43 15.72
CA LEU A 10 -5.72 12.47 16.58
C LEU A 10 -5.76 11.07 15.98
N GLU A 11 -6.01 10.95 14.67
CA GLU A 11 -5.97 9.67 13.95
C GLU A 11 -4.60 9.00 14.07
N VAL A 12 -3.52 9.78 13.90
CA VAL A 12 -2.14 9.27 14.02
C VAL A 12 -1.82 8.82 15.45
N VAL A 13 -2.21 9.62 16.46
CA VAL A 13 -2.02 9.23 17.87
C VAL A 13 -2.81 7.95 18.19
N GLN A 14 -4.06 7.85 17.73
CA GLN A 14 -4.89 6.65 17.93
C GLN A 14 -4.33 5.41 17.24
N ALA A 15 -3.65 5.57 16.11
CA ALA A 15 -3.00 4.46 15.41
C ALA A 15 -1.67 4.03 16.07
N ILE A 16 -0.83 5.00 16.47
CA ILE A 16 0.51 4.73 17.00
C ILE A 16 0.46 4.29 18.46
N PHE A 17 -0.41 4.88 19.29
CA PHE A 17 -0.41 4.63 20.73
C PHE A 17 -0.59 3.15 21.11
N PRO A 18 -1.56 2.40 20.55
CA PRO A 18 -1.73 0.98 20.87
C PRO A 18 -0.51 0.16 20.44
N LEU A 19 0.05 0.44 19.27
CA LEU A 19 1.23 -0.25 18.75
C LEU A 19 2.45 0.00 19.65
N ALA A 20 2.72 1.26 19.97
CA ALA A 20 3.83 1.64 20.83
C ALA A 20 3.71 1.02 22.23
N LEU A 21 2.49 0.95 22.77
CA LEU A 21 2.23 0.32 24.06
C LEU A 21 2.52 -1.18 24.02
N VAL A 22 2.08 -1.89 22.98
CA VAL A 22 2.39 -3.32 22.81
C VAL A 22 3.89 -3.55 22.68
N VAL A 23 4.58 -2.78 21.83
CA VAL A 23 6.04 -2.90 21.65
C VAL A 23 6.77 -2.63 22.96
N MET A 24 6.40 -1.58 23.70
CA MET A 24 6.99 -1.26 24.99
C MET A 24 6.79 -2.39 26.02
N LEU A 25 5.60 -2.99 26.07
CA LEU A 25 5.34 -4.15 26.92
C LEU A 25 6.21 -5.36 26.53
N LEU A 26 6.36 -5.63 25.23
CA LEU A 26 7.21 -6.72 24.76
C LEU A 26 8.68 -6.50 25.12
N MET A 27 9.18 -5.27 24.96
CA MET A 27 10.55 -4.90 25.34
C MET A 27 10.80 -5.09 26.85
N LEU A 28 9.84 -4.72 27.69
CA LEU A 28 9.92 -4.86 29.15
C LEU A 28 9.83 -6.31 29.62
N VAL A 29 8.91 -7.09 29.06
CA VAL A 29 8.59 -8.44 29.55
C VAL A 29 9.50 -9.51 28.96
N PHE A 30 9.75 -9.45 27.65
CA PHE A 30 10.42 -10.55 26.92
C PHE A 30 11.88 -10.27 26.58
N VAL A 31 12.24 -9.01 26.32
CA VAL A 31 13.59 -8.67 25.84
C VAL A 31 14.53 -8.28 26.99
N GLY A 32 14.00 -7.64 28.04
CA GLY A 32 14.81 -7.21 29.18
C GLY A 32 15.73 -6.02 28.85
N VAL A 33 15.19 -5.01 28.17
CA VAL A 33 15.95 -3.83 27.72
C VAL A 33 16.33 -2.87 28.86
N SER A 34 17.37 -2.06 28.64
CA SER A 34 17.80 -1.05 29.60
C SER A 34 16.84 0.13 29.66
N LEU A 35 16.88 0.90 30.76
CA LEU A 35 16.05 2.10 30.91
C LEU A 35 16.37 3.16 29.84
N SER A 36 17.62 3.25 29.36
CA SER A 36 17.99 4.19 28.29
C SER A 36 17.35 3.83 26.95
N ASP A 37 17.18 2.53 26.66
CA ASP A 37 16.55 2.07 25.42
C ASP A 37 15.06 2.37 25.43
N LEU A 38 14.39 2.22 26.59
CA LEU A 38 12.99 2.58 26.77
C LEU A 38 12.76 4.08 26.60
N ILE A 39 13.62 4.92 27.18
CA ILE A 39 13.54 6.38 27.03
C ILE A 39 13.76 6.77 25.56
N SER A 40 14.75 6.17 24.91
CA SER A 40 15.03 6.41 23.48
C SER A 40 13.83 6.01 22.61
N PHE A 41 13.26 4.82 22.82
CA PHE A 41 12.07 4.35 22.12
C PHE A 41 10.88 5.32 22.31
N PHE A 42 10.65 5.79 23.53
CA PHE A 42 9.58 6.74 23.81
C PHE A 42 9.80 8.07 23.07
N ILE A 43 11.00 8.62 23.12
CA ILE A 43 11.35 9.87 22.42
C ILE A 43 11.17 9.71 20.91
N TYR A 44 11.67 8.62 20.32
CA TYR A 44 11.53 8.36 18.88
C TYR A 44 10.08 8.15 18.47
N THR A 45 9.28 7.47 19.30
CA THR A 45 7.84 7.29 19.05
C THR A 45 7.11 8.63 19.04
N VAL A 46 7.41 9.52 19.98
CA VAL A 46 6.81 10.87 20.02
C VAL A 46 7.23 11.66 18.77
N LEU A 47 8.52 11.68 18.44
CA LEU A 47 9.02 12.40 17.27
C LEU A 47 8.41 11.87 15.96
N ALA A 48 8.33 10.54 15.82
CA ALA A 48 7.70 9.88 14.68
C ALA A 48 6.20 10.19 14.58
N THR A 49 5.49 10.28 15.71
CA THR A 49 4.07 10.67 15.75
C THR A 49 3.86 12.07 15.19
N PHE A 50 4.68 13.04 15.60
CA PHE A 50 4.61 14.40 15.05
C PHE A 50 4.98 14.44 13.57
N GLY A 51 6.07 13.76 13.18
CA GLY A 51 6.51 13.68 11.79
C GLY A 51 5.43 13.09 10.88
N MET A 52 4.83 11.97 11.31
CA MET A 52 3.76 11.28 10.57
C MET A 52 2.49 12.14 10.48
N ALA A 53 2.12 12.88 11.53
CA ALA A 53 0.98 13.78 11.50
C ALA A 53 1.17 14.92 10.48
N PHE A 54 2.34 15.56 10.45
CA PHE A 54 2.64 16.58 9.46
C PHE A 54 2.71 16.03 8.04
N PHE A 55 3.34 14.86 7.87
CA PHE A 55 3.44 14.17 6.59
C PHE A 55 2.06 13.83 6.03
N LEU A 56 1.22 13.12 6.80
CA LEU A 56 -0.13 12.73 6.37
C LEU A 56 -1.03 13.94 6.11
N THR A 57 -0.89 15.01 6.90
CA THR A 57 -1.61 16.26 6.64
C THR A 57 -1.23 16.80 5.25
N GLY A 58 0.07 16.90 4.96
CA GLY A 58 0.57 17.38 3.66
C GLY A 58 0.10 16.51 2.50
N VAL A 59 0.17 15.18 2.66
CA VAL A 59 -0.28 14.24 1.62
C VAL A 59 -1.79 14.33 1.41
N LYS A 60 -2.60 14.32 2.47
CA LYS A 60 -4.07 14.43 2.33
C LYS A 60 -4.50 15.73 1.66
N MET A 61 -3.82 16.84 1.94
CA MET A 61 -4.14 18.14 1.33
C MET A 61 -3.67 18.26 -0.13
N SER A 62 -2.73 17.43 -0.59
CA SER A 62 -2.13 17.53 -1.93
C SER A 62 -2.50 16.34 -2.82
N MET A 63 -2.10 15.13 -2.43
CA MET A 63 -2.21 13.93 -3.24
C MET A 63 -3.65 13.47 -3.46
N LEU A 64 -4.52 13.58 -2.46
CA LEU A 64 -5.93 13.17 -2.61
C LEU A 64 -6.67 14.05 -3.64
N PRO A 65 -6.66 15.40 -3.53
CA PRO A 65 -7.27 16.25 -4.57
C PRO A 65 -6.66 16.05 -5.96
N ILE A 66 -5.34 15.81 -6.05
CA ILE A 66 -4.68 15.51 -7.33
C ILE A 66 -5.21 14.20 -7.92
N GLY A 67 -5.31 13.15 -7.10
CA GLY A 67 -5.86 11.86 -7.51
C GLY A 67 -7.31 11.99 -8.01
N GLU A 68 -8.15 12.74 -7.29
CA GLU A 68 -9.54 13.00 -7.67
C GLU A 68 -9.64 13.78 -8.99
N ALA A 69 -8.83 14.82 -9.16
CA ALA A 69 -8.82 15.62 -10.38
C ALA A 69 -8.39 14.80 -11.60
N ILE A 70 -7.31 14.01 -11.47
CA ILE A 70 -6.85 13.12 -12.54
C ILE A 70 -7.91 12.05 -12.82
N GLY A 71 -8.44 11.42 -11.77
CA GLY A 71 -9.46 10.38 -11.88
C GLY A 71 -10.72 10.86 -12.59
N ALA A 72 -11.18 12.08 -12.30
CA ALA A 72 -12.36 12.66 -12.95
C ALA A 72 -12.10 13.05 -14.42
N ASP A 73 -10.87 13.33 -14.80
CA ASP A 73 -10.53 13.72 -16.17
C ASP A 73 -10.33 12.51 -17.11
N LEU A 74 -9.80 11.40 -16.57
CA LEU A 74 -9.49 10.19 -17.33
C LEU A 74 -10.66 9.61 -18.16
N PRO A 75 -11.88 9.42 -17.62
CA PRO A 75 -13.01 8.90 -18.38
C PRO A 75 -13.44 9.77 -19.56
N LYS A 76 -13.18 11.09 -19.53
CA LYS A 76 -13.59 12.03 -20.58
C LYS A 76 -12.86 11.78 -21.91
N HIS A 77 -11.69 11.15 -21.86
CA HIS A 77 -10.90 10.80 -23.04
C HIS A 77 -11.42 9.56 -23.80
N ASN A 78 -12.44 8.84 -23.28
CA ASN A 78 -13.08 7.70 -23.93
C ASN A 78 -12.12 6.60 -24.45
N SER A 79 -10.94 6.45 -23.84
CA SER A 79 -9.93 5.45 -24.24
C SER A 79 -9.51 4.60 -23.05
N LEU A 80 -9.92 3.33 -23.05
CA LEU A 80 -9.56 2.37 -22.00
C LEU A 80 -8.05 2.14 -21.91
N VAL A 81 -7.35 2.17 -23.05
CA VAL A 81 -5.89 2.02 -23.11
C VAL A 81 -5.20 3.21 -22.45
N PHE A 82 -5.71 4.43 -22.68
CA PHE A 82 -5.17 5.63 -22.05
C PHE A 82 -5.37 5.61 -20.54
N ILE A 83 -6.59 5.25 -20.09
CA ILE A 83 -6.90 5.10 -18.66
C ILE A 83 -5.96 4.07 -18.01
N ALA A 84 -5.82 2.89 -18.64
CA ALA A 84 -4.94 1.83 -18.14
C ALA A 84 -3.48 2.31 -18.03
N LEU A 85 -2.97 3.01 -19.04
CA LEU A 85 -1.59 3.50 -19.04
C LEU A 85 -1.35 4.51 -17.91
N ILE A 86 -2.23 5.49 -17.75
CA ILE A 86 -2.07 6.53 -16.71
C ILE A 86 -2.20 5.93 -15.31
N VAL A 87 -3.20 5.06 -15.09
CA VAL A 87 -3.38 4.37 -13.80
C VAL A 87 -2.17 3.52 -13.46
N PHE A 88 -1.62 2.78 -14.45
CA PHE A 88 -0.42 1.99 -14.26
C PHE A 88 0.76 2.86 -13.86
N LEU A 89 1.06 3.91 -14.64
CA LEU A 89 2.22 4.76 -14.39
C LEU A 89 2.12 5.48 -13.04
N LEU A 90 0.96 6.06 -12.70
CA LEU A 90 0.77 6.73 -11.41
C LEU A 90 0.93 5.76 -10.24
N SER A 91 0.28 4.60 -10.30
CA SER A 91 0.36 3.61 -9.23
C SER A 91 1.78 3.05 -9.11
N PHE A 92 2.45 2.81 -10.24
CA PHE A 92 3.84 2.36 -10.28
C PHE A 92 4.77 3.37 -9.62
N PHE A 93 4.79 4.62 -10.07
CA PHE A 93 5.71 5.63 -9.55
C PHE A 93 5.44 6.00 -8.10
N VAL A 94 4.16 6.05 -7.68
CA VAL A 94 3.82 6.28 -6.27
C VAL A 94 4.28 5.12 -5.40
N THR A 95 4.20 3.88 -5.89
CA THR A 95 4.73 2.72 -5.17
C THR A 95 6.26 2.76 -5.08
N VAL A 96 6.97 3.13 -6.15
CA VAL A 96 8.43 3.32 -6.11
C VAL A 96 8.83 4.41 -5.12
N ALA A 97 8.05 5.49 -5.03
CA ALA A 97 8.30 6.60 -4.13
C ALA A 97 7.89 6.32 -2.67
N GLU A 98 7.17 5.23 -2.39
CA GLU A 98 6.66 4.91 -1.06
C GLU A 98 7.82 4.50 -0.13
N PRO A 99 8.03 5.20 1.01
CA PRO A 99 9.10 4.86 1.94
C PRO A 99 8.98 3.44 2.51
N ASN A 100 7.75 2.96 2.74
CA ASN A 100 7.49 1.64 3.30
C ASN A 100 8.02 0.50 2.43
N VAL A 101 8.08 0.68 1.10
CA VAL A 101 8.67 -0.31 0.18
C VAL A 101 10.17 -0.46 0.47
N ASN A 102 10.87 0.65 0.69
CA ASN A 102 12.30 0.63 1.01
C ASN A 102 12.57 0.01 2.39
N VAL A 103 11.71 0.29 3.37
CA VAL A 103 11.80 -0.32 4.71
C VAL A 103 11.65 -1.84 4.64
N LEU A 104 10.63 -2.33 3.91
CA LEU A 104 10.44 -3.77 3.70
C LEU A 104 11.66 -4.42 3.05
N ILE A 105 12.22 -3.79 2.02
CA ILE A 105 13.38 -4.35 1.32
C ILE A 105 14.60 -4.43 2.23
N GLY A 106 14.82 -3.45 3.12
CA GLY A 106 15.85 -3.55 4.15
C GLY A 106 15.62 -4.72 5.12
N LEU A 107 14.36 -5.02 5.47
CA LEU A 107 14.02 -6.19 6.30
C LEU A 107 14.29 -7.50 5.54
N ILE A 108 13.95 -7.57 4.26
CA ILE A 108 14.24 -8.71 3.40
C ILE A 108 15.75 -8.92 3.30
N ASP A 109 16.51 -7.85 3.03
CA ASP A 109 17.97 -7.89 2.85
C ASP A 109 18.69 -8.39 4.11
N SER A 110 18.29 -7.89 5.28
CA SER A 110 18.82 -8.34 6.58
C SER A 110 18.45 -9.78 6.94
N THR A 111 17.31 -10.28 6.47
CA THR A 111 16.86 -11.66 6.74
C THR A 111 17.50 -12.66 5.77
N LEU A 112 17.61 -12.29 4.49
CA LEU A 112 18.11 -13.15 3.41
C LEU A 112 19.60 -12.95 3.09
N GLN A 113 20.32 -12.12 3.86
CA GLN A 113 21.75 -11.83 3.69
C GLN A 113 22.12 -11.34 2.28
N GLY A 114 21.28 -10.51 1.66
CA GLY A 114 21.56 -9.95 0.33
C GLY A 114 21.44 -10.91 -0.83
N SER A 115 20.67 -11.99 -0.70
CA SER A 115 20.46 -12.95 -1.79
C SER A 115 19.65 -12.41 -2.97
N MET A 116 19.08 -11.21 -2.89
CA MET A 116 18.22 -10.61 -3.92
C MET A 116 18.56 -9.14 -4.17
N ASP A 117 18.47 -8.73 -5.44
CA ASP A 117 18.65 -7.32 -5.81
C ASP A 117 17.47 -6.46 -5.31
N SER A 118 17.81 -5.43 -4.53
CA SER A 118 16.84 -4.47 -3.99
C SER A 118 16.05 -3.77 -5.10
N ASN A 119 16.71 -3.39 -6.21
CA ASN A 119 16.04 -2.69 -7.30
C ASN A 119 15.01 -3.58 -8.00
N LEU A 120 15.33 -4.86 -8.19
CA LEU A 120 14.41 -5.84 -8.75
C LEU A 120 13.17 -6.01 -7.86
N LEU A 121 13.33 -6.02 -6.54
CA LEU A 121 12.22 -6.10 -5.59
C LEU A 121 11.33 -4.85 -5.66
N ILE A 122 11.90 -3.64 -5.67
CA ILE A 122 11.15 -2.37 -5.81
C ILE A 122 10.32 -2.40 -7.09
N ILE A 123 10.96 -2.71 -8.22
CA ILE A 123 10.31 -2.70 -9.53
C ILE A 123 9.20 -3.75 -9.59
N SER A 124 9.43 -4.94 -9.03
CA SER A 124 8.42 -6.01 -8.98
C SER A 124 7.21 -5.60 -8.15
N ILE A 125 7.43 -5.08 -6.94
CA ILE A 125 6.35 -4.58 -6.08
C ILE A 125 5.55 -3.49 -6.80
N ALA A 126 6.22 -2.49 -7.37
CA ALA A 126 5.58 -1.40 -8.09
C ALA A 126 4.81 -1.88 -9.32
N PHE A 127 5.36 -2.84 -10.06
CA PHE A 127 4.68 -3.46 -11.20
C PHE A 127 3.42 -4.21 -10.78
N GLY A 128 3.49 -4.99 -9.70
CA GLY A 128 2.35 -5.70 -9.13
C GLY A 128 1.21 -4.76 -8.72
N VAL A 129 1.53 -3.68 -8.00
CA VAL A 129 0.55 -2.65 -7.63
C VAL A 129 -0.04 -2.00 -8.88
N GLY A 130 0.80 -1.55 -9.81
CA GLY A 130 0.34 -0.89 -11.04
C GLY A 130 -0.58 -1.77 -11.87
N PHE A 131 -0.24 -3.04 -12.06
CA PHE A 131 -1.01 -3.98 -12.85
C PHE A 131 -2.38 -4.28 -12.21
N LEU A 132 -2.41 -4.60 -10.92
CA LEU A 132 -3.68 -4.85 -10.21
C LEU A 132 -4.54 -3.59 -10.14
N MET A 133 -3.93 -2.42 -10.02
CA MET A 133 -4.65 -1.15 -10.06
C MET A 133 -5.34 -0.89 -11.40
N VAL A 134 -4.68 -1.20 -12.52
CA VAL A 134 -5.32 -1.13 -13.84
C VAL A 134 -6.55 -2.03 -13.91
N ILE A 135 -6.42 -3.30 -13.51
CA ILE A 135 -7.54 -4.24 -13.50
C ILE A 135 -8.69 -3.71 -12.62
N SER A 136 -8.34 -3.16 -11.46
CA SER A 136 -9.29 -2.63 -10.48
C SER A 136 -10.07 -1.42 -11.01
N ILE A 137 -9.39 -0.49 -11.69
CA ILE A 137 -10.04 0.67 -12.31
C ILE A 137 -10.87 0.26 -13.53
N LEU A 138 -10.35 -0.61 -14.40
CA LEU A 138 -11.12 -1.12 -15.54
C LEU A 138 -12.41 -1.82 -15.08
N ARG A 139 -12.35 -2.54 -13.95
CA ARG A 139 -13.53 -3.13 -13.31
C ARG A 139 -14.60 -2.08 -12.93
N ILE A 140 -14.21 -0.89 -12.45
CA ILE A 140 -15.15 0.21 -12.14
C ILE A 140 -15.81 0.71 -13.43
N VAL A 141 -15.01 0.94 -14.48
CA VAL A 141 -15.50 1.40 -15.79
C VAL A 141 -16.45 0.37 -16.41
N LEU A 142 -16.11 -0.91 -16.37
CA LEU A 142 -16.90 -2.01 -16.94
C LEU A 142 -18.09 -2.44 -16.07
N GLY A 143 -18.19 -1.98 -14.82
CA GLY A 143 -19.26 -2.37 -13.91
C GLY A 143 -19.16 -3.78 -13.33
N THR A 144 -17.97 -4.37 -13.34
CA THR A 144 -17.77 -5.72 -12.81
C THR A 144 -17.75 -5.68 -11.27
N PRO A 145 -18.43 -6.62 -10.58
CA PRO A 145 -18.36 -6.69 -9.11
C PRO A 145 -16.95 -7.03 -8.58
N ILE A 146 -16.48 -6.36 -7.51
CA ILE A 146 -15.16 -6.66 -6.88
C ILE A 146 -15.00 -8.11 -6.48
N LYS A 147 -16.10 -8.74 -6.04
CA LYS A 147 -16.08 -10.10 -5.48
C LYS A 147 -15.41 -11.10 -6.43
N TYR A 148 -15.55 -10.92 -7.74
CA TYR A 148 -14.92 -11.81 -8.72
C TYR A 148 -13.41 -11.60 -8.79
N LEU A 149 -12.94 -10.34 -8.69
CA LEU A 149 -11.51 -10.05 -8.64
C LEU A 149 -10.90 -10.61 -7.36
N PHE A 150 -11.52 -10.38 -6.19
CA PHE A 150 -11.04 -10.96 -4.94
C PHE A 150 -11.03 -12.48 -4.98
N ALA A 151 -12.11 -13.12 -5.44
CA ALA A 151 -12.17 -14.57 -5.55
C ALA A 151 -11.06 -15.11 -6.46
N ALA A 152 -10.85 -14.50 -7.63
CA ALA A 152 -9.79 -14.91 -8.56
C ALA A 152 -8.39 -14.70 -7.96
N SER A 153 -8.10 -13.50 -7.46
CA SER A 153 -6.78 -13.16 -6.91
C SER A 153 -6.43 -13.99 -5.68
N TYR A 154 -7.37 -14.21 -4.75
CA TYR A 154 -7.13 -15.09 -3.60
C TYR A 154 -6.96 -16.55 -3.99
N SER A 155 -7.72 -17.03 -4.98
CA SER A 155 -7.55 -18.40 -5.49
C SER A 155 -6.14 -18.60 -6.07
N ILE A 156 -5.65 -17.61 -6.83
CA ILE A 156 -4.28 -17.64 -7.39
C ILE A 156 -3.25 -17.63 -6.26
N ILE A 157 -3.39 -16.75 -5.25
CA ILE A 157 -2.48 -16.70 -4.09
C ILE A 157 -2.45 -18.05 -3.38
N LEU A 158 -3.59 -18.67 -3.12
CA LEU A 158 -3.67 -19.96 -2.42
C LEU A 158 -2.99 -21.08 -3.21
N ILE A 159 -3.17 -21.11 -4.54
CA ILE A 159 -2.51 -22.09 -5.41
C ILE A 159 -1.00 -21.85 -5.41
N LEU A 160 -0.54 -20.61 -5.62
CA LEU A 160 0.89 -20.27 -5.63
C LEU A 160 1.57 -20.55 -4.29
N SER A 161 0.85 -20.35 -3.18
CA SER A 161 1.35 -20.61 -1.82
C SER A 161 1.78 -22.06 -1.60
N LEU A 162 1.24 -23.02 -2.37
CA LEU A 162 1.63 -24.43 -2.27
C LEU A 162 3.02 -24.71 -2.89
N PHE A 163 3.52 -23.80 -3.72
CA PHE A 163 4.77 -23.97 -4.46
C PHE A 163 5.92 -23.13 -3.91
N ILE A 164 5.66 -22.25 -2.94
CA ILE A 164 6.65 -21.32 -2.39
C ILE A 164 7.12 -21.80 -1.01
N PRO A 165 8.44 -21.82 -0.72
CA PRO A 165 8.94 -22.19 0.60
C PRO A 165 8.44 -21.23 1.70
N ALA A 166 8.26 -21.75 2.92
CA ALA A 166 7.64 -21.03 4.03
C ALA A 166 8.31 -19.69 4.37
N ASP A 167 9.65 -19.63 4.30
CA ASP A 167 10.43 -18.42 4.60
C ASP A 167 10.11 -17.28 3.63
N TYR A 168 9.98 -17.59 2.35
CA TYR A 168 9.60 -16.63 1.30
C TYR A 168 8.12 -16.27 1.35
N LEU A 169 7.27 -17.23 1.72
CA LEU A 169 5.84 -17.01 1.82
C LEU A 169 5.52 -15.90 2.82
N ALA A 170 6.12 -15.91 4.01
CA ALA A 170 5.95 -14.84 5.01
C ALA A 170 6.31 -13.46 4.45
N ILE A 171 7.43 -13.36 3.73
CA ILE A 171 7.89 -12.12 3.08
C ILE A 171 6.89 -11.64 2.04
N THR A 172 6.38 -12.54 1.19
CA THR A 172 5.42 -12.15 0.14
C THR A 172 4.11 -11.61 0.71
N PHE A 173 3.60 -12.20 1.80
CA PHE A 173 2.39 -11.71 2.45
C PHE A 173 2.61 -10.37 3.16
N ASP A 174 3.77 -10.19 3.80
CA ASP A 174 4.12 -8.93 4.44
C ASP A 174 4.26 -7.78 3.42
N ALA A 175 4.68 -8.10 2.19
CA ALA A 175 4.74 -7.13 1.10
C ALA A 175 3.39 -6.50 0.74
N GLY A 176 2.26 -7.14 1.05
CA GLY A 176 0.95 -6.50 0.87
C GLY A 176 0.78 -5.24 1.73
N SER A 177 1.43 -5.18 2.90
CA SER A 177 1.31 -4.09 3.85
C SER A 177 1.85 -2.76 3.30
N VAL A 178 2.83 -2.78 2.39
CA VAL A 178 3.47 -1.56 1.86
C VAL A 178 2.47 -0.66 1.11
N THR A 179 1.41 -1.26 0.55
CA THR A 179 0.35 -0.54 -0.18
C THR A 179 -0.61 0.22 0.72
N THR A 180 -0.61 -0.10 2.01
CA THR A 180 -1.28 0.72 3.03
C THR A 180 -0.43 1.94 3.42
N GLY A 181 0.60 2.21 2.62
CA GLY A 181 1.49 3.35 2.74
C GLY A 181 0.79 4.69 2.67
N ALA A 182 1.42 5.65 3.31
CA ALA A 182 0.86 6.97 3.54
C ALA A 182 0.76 7.80 2.25
N MET A 183 1.53 7.48 1.20
CA MET A 183 1.39 8.12 -0.13
C MET A 183 0.48 7.35 -1.07
N ILE A 184 0.54 6.02 -1.04
CA ILE A 184 -0.25 5.16 -1.94
C ILE A 184 -1.75 5.33 -1.70
N ILE A 185 -2.22 5.29 -0.44
CA ILE A 185 -3.65 5.33 -0.12
C ILE A 185 -4.33 6.58 -0.70
N PRO A 186 -3.87 7.82 -0.43
CA PRO A 186 -4.55 9.02 -0.91
C PRO A 186 -4.62 9.11 -2.43
N VAL A 187 -3.57 8.68 -3.14
CA VAL A 187 -3.55 8.68 -4.61
C VAL A 187 -4.53 7.65 -5.18
N ILE A 188 -4.48 6.41 -4.71
CA ILE A 188 -5.34 5.33 -5.22
C ILE A 188 -6.81 5.61 -4.91
N MET A 189 -7.10 6.07 -3.69
CA MET A 189 -8.46 6.44 -3.29
C MET A 189 -8.96 7.62 -4.13
N GLY A 190 -8.16 8.67 -4.28
CA GLY A 190 -8.52 9.83 -5.09
C GLY A 190 -8.81 9.44 -6.54
N LEU A 191 -7.95 8.63 -7.16
CA LEU A 191 -8.17 8.12 -8.52
C LEU A 191 -9.49 7.34 -8.63
N GLY A 192 -9.76 6.45 -7.69
CA GLY A 192 -10.99 5.65 -7.65
C GLY A 192 -12.25 6.50 -7.51
N ILE A 193 -12.26 7.42 -6.54
CA ILE A 193 -13.37 8.34 -6.28
C ILE A 193 -13.59 9.25 -7.50
N GLY A 194 -12.52 9.83 -8.04
CA GLY A 194 -12.58 10.70 -9.21
C GLY A 194 -13.19 9.99 -10.43
N ILE A 195 -12.74 8.78 -10.75
CA ILE A 195 -13.29 7.99 -11.86
C ILE A 195 -14.76 7.64 -11.61
N ALA A 196 -15.11 7.20 -10.41
CA ALA A 196 -16.50 6.85 -10.07
C ALA A 196 -17.44 8.06 -10.14
N SER A 197 -16.96 9.26 -9.78
CA SER A 197 -17.77 10.49 -9.74
C SER A 197 -18.26 10.97 -11.12
N VAL A 198 -17.58 10.58 -12.21
CA VAL A 198 -17.88 11.03 -13.57
C VAL A 198 -18.65 9.97 -14.38
N LEU A 199 -18.66 8.72 -13.92
CA LEU A 199 -19.41 7.65 -14.55
C LEU A 199 -20.88 7.69 -14.11
N GLN A 200 -21.80 7.87 -15.07
CA GLN A 200 -23.24 7.74 -14.82
C GLN A 200 -23.54 6.30 -14.35
N ASP A 201 -24.38 6.15 -13.32
CA ASP A 201 -24.74 4.88 -12.66
C ASP A 201 -23.66 4.20 -11.79
N ARG A 202 -22.66 4.96 -11.31
CA ARG A 202 -21.70 4.49 -10.30
C ARG A 202 -21.84 5.27 -9.00
N SER A 203 -21.63 4.57 -7.90
CA SER A 203 -21.58 5.19 -6.58
C SER A 203 -20.13 5.44 -6.20
N GLU A 204 -19.85 6.45 -5.38
CA GLU A 204 -18.51 6.64 -4.80
C GLU A 204 -18.01 5.39 -4.04
N LEU A 205 -18.95 4.55 -3.58
CA LEU A 205 -18.67 3.25 -2.95
C LEU A 205 -18.06 2.23 -3.93
N ASP A 206 -18.11 2.45 -5.25
CA ASP A 206 -17.43 1.58 -6.22
C ASP A 206 -15.90 1.75 -6.18
N GLY A 207 -15.42 2.89 -5.69
CA GLY A 207 -14.02 3.10 -5.33
C GLY A 207 -13.61 2.38 -4.04
N PHE A 208 -14.59 1.89 -3.27
CA PHE A 208 -14.34 1.14 -2.04
C PHE A 208 -13.80 -0.26 -2.37
N GLY A 209 -12.74 -0.66 -1.66
CA GLY A 209 -12.04 -1.94 -1.89
C GLY A 209 -10.87 -1.89 -2.89
N LEU A 210 -10.61 -0.75 -3.53
CA LEU A 210 -9.41 -0.55 -4.37
C LEU A 210 -8.12 -0.77 -3.60
N ILE A 211 -8.05 -0.30 -2.35
CA ILE A 211 -6.88 -0.50 -1.47
C ILE A 211 -6.61 -2.00 -1.29
N GLY A 212 -7.65 -2.80 -1.06
CA GLY A 212 -7.50 -4.25 -0.87
C GLY A 212 -6.96 -4.97 -2.11
N LEU A 213 -7.41 -4.56 -3.31
CA LEU A 213 -6.86 -5.10 -4.56
C LEU A 213 -5.42 -4.62 -4.82
N ALA A 214 -5.10 -3.37 -4.46
CA ALA A 214 -3.74 -2.84 -4.53
C ALA A 214 -2.80 -3.68 -3.65
N SER A 215 -3.22 -4.05 -2.43
CA SER A 215 -2.44 -4.89 -1.50
C SER A 215 -2.17 -6.29 -2.01
N ILE A 216 -2.99 -6.82 -2.91
CA ILE A 216 -2.75 -8.13 -3.54
C ILE A 216 -1.65 -8.04 -4.61
N GLY A 217 -1.45 -6.86 -5.21
CA GLY A 217 -0.45 -6.62 -6.26
C GLY A 217 0.98 -7.05 -5.86
N PRO A 218 1.56 -6.53 -4.77
CA PRO A 218 2.90 -6.92 -4.31
C PRO A 218 3.00 -8.41 -3.98
N ILE A 219 1.96 -8.96 -3.32
CA ILE A 219 1.93 -10.37 -2.92
C ILE A 219 2.08 -11.24 -4.18
N LEU A 220 1.20 -11.05 -5.17
CA LEU A 220 1.24 -11.81 -6.41
C LEU A 220 2.54 -11.59 -7.17
N SER A 221 3.01 -10.35 -7.27
CA SER A 221 4.23 -10.07 -8.04
C SER A 221 5.46 -10.71 -7.40
N LEU A 222 5.60 -10.67 -6.08
CA LEU A 222 6.71 -11.32 -5.40
C LEU A 222 6.57 -12.84 -5.43
N MET A 223 5.36 -13.38 -5.27
CA MET A 223 5.12 -14.83 -5.41
C MET A 223 5.52 -15.34 -6.80
N LEU A 224 5.19 -14.60 -7.85
CA LEU A 224 5.58 -14.95 -9.22
C LEU A 224 7.09 -14.80 -9.44
N LEU A 225 7.70 -13.72 -8.96
CA LEU A 225 9.14 -13.49 -9.07
C LEU A 225 9.93 -14.61 -8.37
N LEU A 226 9.58 -14.88 -7.11
CA LEU A 226 10.21 -15.92 -6.30
C LEU A 226 9.91 -17.31 -6.83
N GLY A 227 8.69 -17.54 -7.32
CA GLY A 227 8.32 -18.79 -7.97
C GLY A 227 9.16 -19.09 -9.21
N VAL A 228 9.51 -18.07 -10.02
CA VAL A 228 10.37 -18.26 -11.19
C VAL A 228 11.85 -18.49 -10.81
N MET A 229 12.31 -17.97 -9.67
CA MET A 229 13.72 -18.07 -9.27
C MET A 229 14.05 -19.28 -8.40
N TYR A 230 13.08 -19.85 -7.68
CA TYR A 230 13.30 -20.90 -6.68
C TYR A 230 12.54 -22.22 -6.93
N LEU A 231 11.68 -22.31 -7.95
CA LEU A 231 11.21 -23.59 -8.53
C LEU A 231 12.08 -23.99 -9.72
#